data_AF-A0AA92RB05-F1
#
_entry.id   AF-A0AA92RB05-F1
#
_cell.length_a   1.000
_cell.length_b   1.000
_cell.length_c   1.000
_cell.angle_alpha   90.00
_cell.angle_beta   90.00
_cell.angle_gamma   90.00
#
_symmetry.space_group_name_H-M   'P 1'
#
loop_
_entity.id
_entity.type
_entity.pdbx_description
1 polymer ?
#
loop_
_entity_poly.entity_id
_entity_poly.type
_entity_poly.pdbx_seq_one_letter_code
_entity_poly.pdbx_strand_id
1 'polypeptide(L)'
;MSSPNLHPMLNVAVKAARAAGAIINRAALDVEAVRISQKQVNDFVTEVDHASEQAIIETLLGAYPGHGILAEESGTEHGAKDSDYVWIIDPLDGTTNFIHGFPVYCVSIALSVRGKIEQAVVYDPSRNDLFTATKGRGAYMNERRIRVSKRTKLTECLISTGFPFRTGDNFKQYLAIMADMMPRMAGLRRPGAAALDLAYVAAGFTDGFFETGLNPWDVAAGSLLVTEAGGLIGNFTGEPEFLEQRECLAAAPRIYGQLVPLLAKYSKFANVDDKLRASDRMRAVSASTKSNPDDASADLYARSTVVDFADETAEGDKPAVAAPAAPRKLTRVRRDAAPAAGAPSEGDTSVK
;
A
#
# COMPACT_ATOMS: atom_id res chain seq x y z
N MET A 1 21.81 7.92 -20.34
CA MET A 1 20.65 8.84 -20.34
C MET A 1 20.78 9.71 -19.11
N SER A 2 20.59 11.04 -19.21
CA SER A 2 20.66 11.88 -18.01
C SER A 2 19.45 11.55 -17.13
N SER A 3 19.66 11.25 -15.86
CA SER A 3 18.57 11.24 -14.89
C SER A 3 17.90 12.63 -14.93
N PRO A 4 16.56 12.74 -14.89
CA PRO A 4 15.91 14.04 -14.85
C PRO A 4 16.44 14.84 -13.66
N ASN A 5 16.65 16.15 -13.82
CA ASN A 5 17.06 17.04 -12.74
C ASN A 5 15.95 17.10 -11.67
N LEU A 6 15.96 16.12 -10.78
CA LEU A 6 15.12 16.00 -9.60
C LEU A 6 15.27 17.26 -8.76
N HIS A 7 14.15 17.72 -8.19
CA HIS A 7 14.16 18.87 -7.31
C HIS A 7 15.11 18.62 -6.11
N PRO A 8 15.95 19.57 -5.67
CA PRO A 8 16.92 19.32 -4.61
C PRO A 8 16.30 18.73 -3.34
N MET A 9 15.15 19.26 -2.92
CA MET A 9 14.41 18.73 -1.76
C MET A 9 13.88 17.31 -2.01
N LEU A 10 13.47 16.97 -3.23
CA LEU A 10 13.02 15.62 -3.58
C LEU A 10 14.17 14.61 -3.55
N ASN A 11 15.39 15.00 -3.96
CA ASN A 11 16.58 14.16 -3.80
C ASN A 11 16.89 13.84 -2.34
N VAL A 12 16.75 14.83 -1.44
CA VAL A 12 16.94 14.60 0.01
C VAL A 12 15.85 13.70 0.57
N ALA A 13 14.58 13.90 0.17
CA ALA A 13 13.47 13.03 0.57
C ALA A 13 13.66 11.57 0.09
N VAL A 14 14.14 11.37 -1.14
CA VAL A 14 14.49 10.02 -1.66
C VAL A 14 15.63 9.40 -0.87
N LYS A 15 16.65 10.18 -0.47
CA LYS A 15 17.74 9.71 0.39
C LYS A 15 17.19 9.28 1.76
N ALA A 16 16.30 10.07 2.37
CA ALA A 16 15.67 9.77 3.64
C ALA A 16 14.81 8.50 3.59
N ALA A 17 13.94 8.37 2.59
CA ALA A 17 13.11 7.17 2.38
C ALA A 17 13.94 5.90 2.19
N ARG A 18 15.08 5.99 1.47
CA ARG A 18 16.00 4.86 1.30
C ARG A 18 16.79 4.53 2.57
N ALA A 19 17.05 5.50 3.45
CA ALA A 19 17.68 5.26 4.75
C ALA A 19 16.73 4.47 5.68
N ALA A 20 15.48 4.92 5.84
CA ALA A 20 14.43 4.18 6.55
C ALA A 20 14.19 2.78 5.95
N GLY A 21 14.01 2.69 4.63
CA GLY A 21 13.80 1.42 3.95
C GLY A 21 14.96 0.41 4.11
N ALA A 22 16.20 0.87 4.37
CA ALA A 22 17.32 -0.01 4.69
C ALA A 22 17.25 -0.57 6.13
N ILE A 23 16.65 0.19 7.07
CA ILE A 23 16.34 -0.27 8.43
C ILE A 23 15.20 -1.29 8.38
N ILE A 24 14.10 -0.95 7.71
CA ILE A 24 12.93 -1.83 7.51
C ILE A 24 13.35 -3.14 6.85
N ASN A 25 14.10 -3.11 5.75
CA ASN A 25 14.56 -4.32 5.07
C ASN A 25 15.51 -5.18 5.91
N ARG A 26 16.25 -4.59 6.87
CA ARG A 26 17.08 -5.37 7.80
C ARG A 26 16.21 -6.08 8.82
N ALA A 27 15.23 -5.39 9.40
CA ALA A 27 14.30 -5.96 10.37
C ALA A 27 13.37 -7.00 9.73
N ALA A 28 12.99 -6.83 8.46
CA ALA A 28 12.21 -7.80 7.69
C ALA A 28 12.90 -9.17 7.49
N LEU A 29 14.22 -9.29 7.73
CA LEU A 29 14.94 -10.57 7.69
C LEU A 29 14.66 -11.44 8.92
N ASP A 30 14.25 -10.84 10.04
CA ASP A 30 14.00 -11.50 11.33
C ASP A 30 12.90 -10.75 12.09
N VAL A 31 11.68 -10.81 11.55
CA VAL A 31 10.50 -10.12 12.11
C VAL A 31 10.15 -10.65 13.51
N GLU A 32 10.48 -11.91 13.83
CA GLU A 32 10.23 -12.52 15.14
C GLU A 32 11.07 -11.86 16.25
N ALA A 33 12.22 -11.27 15.92
CA ALA A 33 13.07 -10.53 16.86
C ALA A 33 12.63 -9.08 17.11
N VAL A 34 11.70 -8.53 16.31
CA VAL A 34 11.25 -7.14 16.40
C VAL A 34 10.40 -6.91 17.64
N ARG A 35 10.74 -5.88 18.44
CA ARG A 35 9.90 -5.47 19.57
C ARG A 35 8.66 -4.73 19.11
N ILE A 36 7.50 -5.34 19.37
CA ILE A 36 6.18 -4.81 19.09
C ILE A 36 5.60 -4.18 20.36
N SER A 37 5.17 -2.92 20.25
CA SER A 37 4.36 -2.20 21.22
C SER A 37 2.97 -1.95 20.65
N GLN A 38 2.00 -1.70 21.52
CA GLN A 38 0.61 -1.45 21.13
C GLN A 38 0.22 -0.01 21.47
N LYS A 39 -0.08 0.81 20.46
CA LYS A 39 -0.62 2.17 20.60
C LYS A 39 -2.06 2.13 21.11
N GLN A 40 -2.90 1.34 20.43
CA GLN A 40 -4.33 1.15 20.74
C GLN A 40 -4.79 -0.26 20.34
N VAL A 41 -6.06 -0.60 20.58
CA VAL A 41 -6.64 -1.86 20.10
C VAL A 41 -6.52 -1.94 18.58
N ASN A 42 -5.82 -2.99 18.09
CA ASN A 42 -5.47 -3.23 16.68
C ASN A 42 -4.57 -2.14 16.03
N ASP A 43 -3.84 -1.36 16.84
CA ASP A 43 -2.96 -0.27 16.38
C ASP A 43 -1.57 -0.47 17.03
N PHE A 44 -0.57 -0.78 16.20
CA PHE A 44 0.74 -1.25 16.64
C PHE A 44 1.85 -0.26 16.26
N VAL A 45 2.97 -0.33 16.98
CA VAL A 45 4.21 0.38 16.66
C VAL A 45 5.38 -0.49 17.08
N THR A 46 6.48 -0.44 16.35
CA THR A 46 7.69 -1.20 16.66
C THR A 46 8.90 -0.28 16.83
N GLU A 47 9.99 -0.84 17.34
CA GLU A 47 11.29 -0.15 17.32
C GLU A 47 11.79 0.18 15.90
N VAL A 48 11.25 -0.47 14.86
CA VAL A 48 11.56 -0.21 13.44
C VAL A 48 10.91 1.08 12.96
N ASP A 49 9.67 1.37 13.37
CA ASP A 49 8.94 2.60 13.04
C ASP A 49 9.73 3.81 13.60
N HIS A 50 10.04 3.79 14.91
CA HIS A 50 10.83 4.84 15.57
C HIS A 50 12.24 5.02 14.97
N ALA A 51 12.96 3.92 14.70
CA ALA A 51 14.30 3.99 14.10
C ALA A 51 14.26 4.54 12.66
N SER A 52 13.20 4.22 11.92
CA SER A 52 12.98 4.73 10.55
C SER A 52 12.61 6.21 10.57
N GLU A 53 11.73 6.64 11.49
CA GLU A 53 11.36 8.05 11.67
C GLU A 53 12.59 8.90 12.01
N GLN A 54 13.39 8.47 12.98
CA GLN A 54 14.61 9.17 13.38
C GLN A 54 15.59 9.32 12.21
N ALA A 55 15.82 8.25 11.42
CA ALA A 55 16.71 8.30 10.26
C ALA A 55 16.19 9.24 9.15
N ILE A 56 14.88 9.35 8.98
CA ILE A 56 14.25 10.32 8.08
C ILE A 56 14.46 11.74 8.60
N ILE A 57 14.11 12.02 9.86
CA ILE A 57 14.22 13.34 10.49
C ILE A 57 15.67 13.84 10.46
N GLU A 58 16.64 13.02 10.82
CA GLU A 58 18.07 13.35 10.75
C GLU A 58 18.51 13.70 9.31
N THR A 59 18.06 12.92 8.32
CA THR A 59 18.42 13.15 6.91
C THR A 59 17.80 14.44 6.37
N LEU A 60 16.54 14.72 6.72
CA LEU A 60 15.81 15.91 6.26
C LEU A 60 16.31 17.18 6.94
N LEU A 61 16.40 17.20 8.28
CA LEU A 61 16.85 18.37 9.04
C LEU A 61 18.35 18.62 8.91
N GLY A 62 19.17 17.58 8.69
CA GLY A 62 20.60 17.76 8.38
C GLY A 62 20.85 18.50 7.06
N ALA A 63 19.92 18.42 6.10
CA ALA A 63 19.96 19.19 4.86
C ALA A 63 19.18 20.52 4.94
N TYR A 64 18.10 20.56 5.72
CA TYR A 64 17.19 21.69 5.85
C TYR A 64 16.84 22.00 7.33
N PRO A 65 17.76 22.58 8.12
CA PRO A 65 17.55 22.78 9.56
C PRO A 65 16.39 23.71 9.94
N GLY A 66 15.95 24.58 9.01
CA GLY A 66 14.83 25.52 9.22
C GLY A 66 13.45 24.99 8.82
N HIS A 67 13.32 23.71 8.45
CA HIS A 67 12.03 23.10 8.12
C HIS A 67 11.36 22.53 9.39
N GLY A 68 10.04 22.47 9.40
CA GLY A 68 9.24 21.76 10.40
C GLY A 68 9.06 20.28 10.06
N ILE A 69 8.72 19.48 11.07
CA ILE A 69 8.33 18.07 10.93
C ILE A 69 6.88 17.91 11.43
N LEU A 70 6.12 17.06 10.73
CA LEU A 70 4.89 16.42 11.20
C LEU A 70 5.03 14.92 10.91
N ALA A 71 5.43 14.14 11.90
CA ALA A 71 5.61 12.70 11.78
C ALA A 71 4.54 11.92 12.57
N GLU A 72 4.34 10.64 12.26
CA GLU A 72 3.35 9.81 12.96
C GLU A 72 3.67 9.65 14.46
N GLU A 73 4.91 9.28 14.79
CA GLU A 73 5.25 8.85 16.16
C GLU A 73 5.56 10.04 17.06
N SER A 74 6.35 11.00 16.56
CA SER A 74 6.78 12.19 17.31
C SER A 74 5.94 13.45 17.06
N GLY A 75 4.92 13.40 16.18
CA GLY A 75 4.07 14.54 15.88
C GLY A 75 4.87 15.75 15.39
N THR A 76 4.82 16.86 16.13
CA THR A 76 5.51 18.13 15.81
C THR A 76 6.62 18.48 16.81
N GLU A 77 7.21 17.47 17.46
CA GLU A 77 8.31 17.67 18.41
C GLU A 77 9.61 18.12 17.74
N HIS A 78 9.81 17.79 16.46
CA HIS A 78 11.03 18.07 15.70
C HIS A 78 10.89 19.21 14.67
N GLY A 79 12.03 19.84 14.35
CA GLY A 79 12.10 20.92 13.36
C GLY A 79 11.57 22.27 13.87
N ALA A 80 11.46 23.23 12.95
CA ALA A 80 10.97 24.58 13.23
C ALA A 80 9.43 24.64 13.19
N LYS A 81 8.81 24.97 14.33
CA LYS A 81 7.34 24.94 14.51
C LYS A 81 6.57 25.87 13.57
N ASP A 82 7.09 27.08 13.34
CA ASP A 82 6.45 28.11 12.51
C ASP A 82 7.02 28.16 11.09
N SER A 83 7.50 27.03 10.55
CA SER A 83 8.11 26.98 9.23
C SER A 83 7.08 26.97 8.10
N ASP A 84 7.33 27.79 7.07
CA ASP A 84 6.64 27.71 5.77
C ASP A 84 6.80 26.33 5.10
N TYR A 85 7.80 25.54 5.50
CA TYR A 85 8.18 24.26 4.92
C TYR A 85 8.05 23.15 5.97
N VAL A 86 7.06 22.26 5.81
CA VAL A 86 6.80 21.16 6.74
C VAL A 86 6.91 19.82 6.03
N TRP A 87 7.81 18.97 6.50
CA TRP A 87 7.89 17.58 6.08
C TRP A 87 6.83 16.76 6.81
N ILE A 88 5.96 16.09 6.06
CA ILE A 88 4.95 15.18 6.60
C ILE A 88 5.45 13.76 6.37
N ILE A 89 5.56 12.96 7.43
CA ILE A 89 6.25 11.67 7.42
C ILE A 89 5.37 10.58 8.02
N ASP A 90 5.22 9.48 7.29
CA ASP A 90 4.90 8.17 7.86
C ASP A 90 6.15 7.28 7.66
N PRO A 91 6.77 6.80 8.76
CA PRO A 91 8.00 6.02 8.68
C PRO A 91 7.77 4.58 8.20
N LEU A 92 6.57 4.01 8.35
CA LEU A 92 6.23 2.62 8.03
C LEU A 92 4.70 2.42 7.85
N ASP A 93 4.15 2.97 6.77
CA ASP A 93 2.75 2.76 6.37
C ASP A 93 2.52 1.25 6.18
N GLY A 94 1.63 0.68 6.99
CA GLY A 94 1.37 -0.75 7.05
C GLY A 94 2.15 -1.52 8.12
N THR A 95 2.47 -0.93 9.29
CA THR A 95 3.09 -1.62 10.44
C THR A 95 2.47 -3.00 10.74
N THR A 96 1.14 -3.13 10.70
CA THR A 96 0.44 -4.42 10.87
C THR A 96 0.84 -5.45 9.81
N ASN A 97 0.98 -5.04 8.55
CA ASN A 97 1.44 -5.94 7.49
C ASN A 97 2.91 -6.34 7.72
N PHE A 98 3.75 -5.40 8.14
CA PHE A 98 5.17 -5.63 8.45
C PHE A 98 5.35 -6.68 9.57
N ILE A 99 4.69 -6.52 10.73
CA ILE A 99 4.80 -7.48 11.85
C ILE A 99 4.25 -8.89 11.53
N HIS A 100 3.38 -9.00 10.52
CA HIS A 100 2.88 -10.28 10.02
C HIS A 100 3.66 -10.82 8.82
N GLY A 101 4.76 -10.17 8.40
CA GLY A 101 5.56 -10.57 7.25
C GLY A 101 4.84 -10.45 5.90
N PHE A 102 3.74 -9.71 5.82
CA PHE A 102 3.00 -9.48 4.57
C PHE A 102 3.66 -8.34 3.78
N PRO A 103 4.19 -8.58 2.55
CA PRO A 103 5.04 -7.62 1.82
C PRO A 103 4.23 -6.55 1.08
N VAL A 104 3.53 -5.73 1.87
CA VAL A 104 2.76 -4.57 1.47
C VAL A 104 2.88 -3.52 2.58
N TYR A 105 3.94 -2.73 2.54
CA TYR A 105 4.20 -1.62 3.44
C TYR A 105 5.16 -0.63 2.76
N CYS A 106 5.20 0.62 3.19
CA CYS A 106 6.05 1.63 2.56
C CYS A 106 6.53 2.73 3.51
N VAL A 107 7.51 3.52 3.07
CA VAL A 107 7.85 4.80 3.69
C VAL A 107 7.17 5.91 2.90
N SER A 108 6.48 6.83 3.56
CA SER A 108 5.81 7.98 2.92
C SER A 108 6.38 9.30 3.45
N ILE A 109 6.83 10.16 2.53
CA ILE A 109 7.38 11.48 2.84
C ILE A 109 6.82 12.51 1.87
N ALA A 110 6.16 13.53 2.41
CA ALA A 110 5.70 14.69 1.65
C ALA A 110 6.36 15.98 2.15
N LEU A 111 6.51 16.97 1.26
CA LEU A 111 6.84 18.34 1.64
C LEU A 111 5.63 19.24 1.38
N SER A 112 5.08 19.80 2.46
CA SER A 112 4.14 20.91 2.41
C SER A 112 4.92 22.23 2.39
N VAL A 113 4.56 23.13 1.48
CA VAL A 113 5.03 24.52 1.46
C VAL A 113 3.80 25.42 1.52
N ARG A 114 3.66 26.20 2.60
CA ARG A 114 2.50 27.06 2.87
C ARG A 114 1.15 26.33 2.71
N GLY A 115 1.06 25.15 3.33
CA GLY A 115 -0.14 24.30 3.29
C GLY A 115 -0.41 23.56 1.98
N LYS A 116 0.52 23.60 1.00
CA LYS A 116 0.37 22.92 -0.28
C LYS A 116 1.45 21.87 -0.45
N ILE A 117 1.07 20.63 -0.79
CA ILE A 117 2.05 19.57 -1.09
C ILE A 117 2.77 19.91 -2.40
N GLU A 118 4.10 20.00 -2.33
CA GLU A 118 4.99 20.37 -3.45
C GLU A 118 5.91 19.21 -3.89
N GLN A 119 6.29 18.33 -2.94
CA GLN A 119 7.10 17.13 -3.19
C GLN A 119 6.47 15.92 -2.51
N ALA A 120 6.61 14.75 -3.11
CA ALA A 120 6.18 13.48 -2.54
C ALA A 120 7.13 12.34 -2.90
N VAL A 121 7.36 11.46 -1.94
CA VAL A 121 8.05 10.16 -2.07
C VAL A 121 7.19 9.11 -1.38
N VAL A 122 6.94 8.00 -2.06
CA VAL A 122 6.48 6.75 -1.45
C VAL A 122 7.46 5.67 -1.88
N TYR A 123 7.98 4.89 -0.93
CA TYR A 123 8.98 3.86 -1.20
C TYR A 123 8.55 2.52 -0.60
N ASP A 124 8.26 1.54 -1.46
CA ASP A 124 8.07 0.14 -1.07
C ASP A 124 9.46 -0.51 -1.00
N PRO A 125 10.00 -0.80 0.21
CA PRO A 125 11.34 -1.35 0.35
C PRO A 125 11.38 -2.86 0.02
N SER A 126 10.23 -3.56 0.06
CA SER A 126 10.10 -4.99 -0.25
C SER A 126 10.27 -5.28 -1.75
N ARG A 127 9.82 -4.34 -2.59
CA ARG A 127 9.98 -4.39 -4.07
C ARG A 127 11.08 -3.49 -4.60
N ASN A 128 11.62 -2.60 -3.75
CA ASN A 128 12.49 -1.48 -4.13
C ASN A 128 11.80 -0.57 -5.18
N ASP A 129 10.49 -0.38 -5.04
CA ASP A 129 9.69 0.50 -5.90
C ASP A 129 9.63 1.90 -5.30
N LEU A 130 10.23 2.87 -6.00
CA LEU A 130 10.30 4.26 -5.58
C LEU A 130 9.35 5.11 -6.44
N PHE A 131 8.27 5.56 -5.82
CA PHE A 131 7.32 6.51 -6.38
C PHE A 131 7.69 7.93 -5.96
N THR A 132 7.72 8.86 -6.91
CA THR A 132 8.05 10.27 -6.64
C THR A 132 7.20 11.22 -7.46
N ALA A 133 6.86 12.39 -6.88
CA ALA A 133 6.30 13.51 -7.62
C ALA A 133 6.90 14.85 -7.15
N THR A 134 7.08 15.76 -8.11
CA THR A 134 7.18 17.20 -7.86
C THR A 134 6.00 17.85 -8.55
N LYS A 135 5.33 18.78 -7.87
CA LYS A 135 4.19 19.52 -8.41
C LYS A 135 4.51 20.18 -9.76
N GLY A 136 3.60 20.03 -10.72
CA GLY A 136 3.73 20.48 -12.10
C GLY A 136 4.74 19.70 -12.96
N ARG A 137 5.38 18.63 -12.44
CA ARG A 137 6.42 17.87 -13.16
C ARG A 137 6.03 16.42 -13.46
N GLY A 138 4.88 15.95 -13.00
CA GLY A 138 4.39 14.58 -13.13
C GLY A 138 4.87 13.65 -12.01
N ALA A 139 4.17 12.52 -11.89
CA ALA A 139 4.57 11.42 -11.03
C ALA A 139 5.41 10.40 -11.80
N TYR A 140 6.31 9.72 -11.08
CA TYR A 140 7.25 8.72 -11.58
C TYR A 140 7.30 7.51 -10.64
N MET A 141 7.60 6.34 -11.20
CA MET A 141 7.94 5.10 -10.49
C MET A 141 9.26 4.60 -11.08
N ASN A 142 10.30 4.45 -10.27
CA ASN A 142 11.63 4.01 -10.71
C ASN A 142 12.13 4.78 -11.96
N GLU A 143 12.15 6.12 -11.86
CA GLU A 143 12.47 7.09 -12.92
C GLU A 143 11.53 7.10 -14.15
N ARG A 144 10.56 6.17 -14.27
CA ARG A 144 9.60 6.11 -15.38
C ARG A 144 8.34 6.89 -15.04
N ARG A 145 7.90 7.78 -15.93
CA ARG A 145 6.67 8.56 -15.72
C ARG A 145 5.45 7.66 -15.66
N ILE A 146 4.62 7.84 -14.64
CA ILE A 146 3.37 7.08 -14.44
C ILE A 146 2.13 7.93 -14.74
N ARG A 147 1.00 7.23 -14.93
CA ARG A 147 -0.32 7.78 -15.16
C ARG A 147 -1.36 6.86 -14.52
N VAL A 148 -2.42 7.47 -14.00
CA VAL A 148 -3.61 6.73 -13.57
C VAL A 148 -4.21 5.90 -14.72
N SER A 149 -4.96 4.88 -14.35
CA SER A 149 -5.62 3.99 -15.31
C SER A 149 -6.52 4.73 -16.31
N LYS A 150 -6.66 4.14 -17.51
CA LYS A 150 -7.55 4.62 -18.58
C LYS A 150 -8.95 4.01 -18.55
N ARG A 151 -9.25 3.10 -17.61
CA ARG A 151 -10.59 2.48 -17.51
C ARG A 151 -11.67 3.53 -17.27
N THR A 152 -12.83 3.33 -17.88
CA THR A 152 -13.95 4.29 -17.84
C THR A 152 -15.25 3.71 -17.31
N LYS A 153 -15.34 2.39 -17.13
CA LYS A 153 -16.51 1.71 -16.57
C LYS A 153 -16.13 1.07 -15.24
N LEU A 154 -16.89 1.36 -14.19
CA LEU A 154 -16.61 0.81 -12.86
C LEU A 154 -16.57 -0.74 -12.86
N THR A 155 -17.38 -1.40 -13.69
CA THR A 155 -17.44 -2.87 -13.83
C THR A 155 -16.15 -3.53 -14.32
N GLU A 156 -15.21 -2.75 -14.87
CA GLU A 156 -13.90 -3.23 -15.35
C GLU A 156 -12.78 -2.94 -14.34
N CYS A 157 -13.09 -2.23 -13.24
CA CYS A 157 -12.11 -1.65 -12.33
C CYS A 157 -11.76 -2.51 -11.12
N LEU A 158 -10.50 -2.40 -10.70
CA LEU A 158 -10.01 -2.84 -9.39
C LEU A 158 -9.91 -1.62 -8.46
N ILE A 159 -10.66 -1.64 -7.36
CA ILE A 159 -10.67 -0.56 -6.37
C ILE A 159 -9.99 -1.06 -5.08
N SER A 160 -9.09 -0.27 -4.49
CA SER A 160 -8.57 -0.55 -3.15
C SER A 160 -9.29 0.24 -2.06
N THR A 161 -9.18 -0.24 -0.82
CA THR A 161 -9.79 0.35 0.37
C THR A 161 -9.14 -0.24 1.62
N GLY A 162 -9.08 0.52 2.71
CA GLY A 162 -8.83 -0.03 4.03
C GLY A 162 -10.10 -0.43 4.77
N PHE A 163 -9.92 -1.29 5.77
CA PHE A 163 -11.00 -1.75 6.64
C PHE A 163 -10.94 -0.93 7.92
N PRO A 164 -12.09 -0.53 8.49
CA PRO A 164 -12.10 0.14 9.79
C PRO A 164 -12.00 -0.93 10.89
N PHE A 165 -10.86 -0.93 11.60
CA PHE A 165 -10.48 -1.94 12.61
C PHE A 165 -10.24 -1.36 14.01
N ARG A 166 -10.39 -0.04 14.21
CA ARG A 166 -10.12 0.67 15.47
C ARG A 166 -11.39 0.73 16.34
N THR A 167 -11.22 0.83 17.66
CA THR A 167 -12.34 0.93 18.60
C THR A 167 -13.17 2.20 18.35
N GLY A 168 -14.47 2.06 18.11
CA GLY A 168 -15.38 3.17 17.79
C GLY A 168 -15.76 3.27 16.31
N ASP A 169 -15.15 2.45 15.45
CA ASP A 169 -15.43 2.42 14.02
C ASP A 169 -16.85 1.93 13.66
N ASN A 170 -17.43 2.52 12.61
CA ASN A 170 -18.77 2.15 12.14
C ASN A 170 -18.73 0.97 11.16
N PHE A 171 -18.42 -0.22 11.67
CA PHE A 171 -18.36 -1.47 10.89
C PHE A 171 -19.63 -1.73 10.04
N LYS A 172 -20.82 -1.37 10.53
CA LYS A 172 -22.09 -1.52 9.78
C LYS A 172 -22.16 -0.61 8.55
N GLN A 173 -21.63 0.61 8.65
CA GLN A 173 -21.54 1.54 7.53
C GLN A 173 -20.54 1.03 6.50
N TYR A 174 -19.43 0.44 6.95
CA TYR A 174 -18.47 -0.20 6.06
C TYR A 174 -19.08 -1.37 5.27
N LEU A 175 -19.77 -2.30 5.95
CA LEU A 175 -20.49 -3.38 5.27
C LEU A 175 -21.54 -2.85 4.27
N ALA A 176 -22.19 -1.72 4.56
CA ALA A 176 -23.11 -1.07 3.63
C ALA A 176 -22.40 -0.49 2.39
N ILE A 177 -21.22 0.13 2.55
CA ILE A 177 -20.37 0.57 1.43
C ILE A 177 -19.98 -0.64 0.58
N MET A 178 -19.49 -1.71 1.20
CA MET A 178 -19.08 -2.95 0.55
C MET A 178 -20.21 -3.56 -0.30
N ALA A 179 -21.41 -3.66 0.27
CA ALA A 179 -22.59 -4.19 -0.40
C ALA A 179 -23.05 -3.33 -1.61
N ASP A 180 -22.71 -2.04 -1.64
CA ASP A 180 -22.98 -1.14 -2.77
C ASP A 180 -21.87 -1.10 -3.81
N MET A 181 -20.63 -1.32 -3.38
CA MET A 181 -19.43 -1.23 -4.21
C MET A 181 -19.15 -2.53 -4.95
N MET A 182 -19.06 -3.67 -4.24
CA MET A 182 -18.60 -4.95 -4.80
C MET A 182 -19.40 -5.40 -6.04
N PRO A 183 -20.76 -5.28 -6.11
CA PRO A 183 -21.52 -5.70 -7.29
C PRO A 183 -21.31 -4.84 -8.54
N ARG A 184 -20.58 -3.72 -8.44
CA ARG A 184 -20.41 -2.71 -9.51
C ARG A 184 -19.02 -2.69 -10.13
N MET A 185 -18.09 -3.50 -9.61
CA MET A 185 -16.68 -3.47 -9.98
C MET A 185 -16.09 -4.87 -10.23
N ALA A 186 -14.97 -4.95 -10.96
CA ALA A 186 -14.31 -6.21 -11.25
C ALA A 186 -13.68 -6.85 -10.00
N GLY A 187 -13.32 -6.04 -9.02
CA GLY A 187 -12.94 -6.54 -7.71
C GLY A 187 -12.48 -5.44 -6.76
N LEU A 188 -12.58 -5.75 -5.48
CA LEU A 188 -12.05 -4.92 -4.40
C LEU A 188 -10.73 -5.49 -3.89
N ARG A 189 -9.86 -4.64 -3.35
CA ARG A 189 -8.60 -5.03 -2.69
C ARG A 189 -8.50 -4.34 -1.33
N ARG A 190 -7.93 -5.04 -0.35
CA ARG A 190 -7.49 -4.47 0.94
C ARG A 190 -6.01 -4.80 1.15
N PRO A 191 -5.08 -4.10 0.47
CA PRO A 191 -3.64 -4.35 0.65
C PRO A 191 -3.16 -3.94 2.04
N GLY A 192 -3.62 -2.80 2.56
CA GLY A 192 -3.42 -2.42 3.97
C GLY A 192 -2.24 -1.48 4.26
N ALA A 193 -1.84 -0.69 3.28
CA ALA A 193 -0.88 0.40 3.41
C ALA A 193 -1.42 1.56 2.54
N ALA A 194 -1.91 2.63 3.16
CA ALA A 194 -2.75 3.64 2.52
C ALA A 194 -1.97 4.55 1.54
N ALA A 195 -0.75 4.95 1.90
CA ALA A 195 0.13 5.71 1.02
C ALA A 195 0.57 4.88 -0.19
N LEU A 196 0.79 3.57 0.02
CA LEU A 196 1.11 2.62 -1.05
C LEU A 196 -0.10 2.35 -1.96
N ASP A 197 -1.31 2.26 -1.40
CA ASP A 197 -2.55 2.15 -2.17
C ASP A 197 -2.81 3.37 -3.06
N LEU A 198 -2.54 4.59 -2.57
CA LEU A 198 -2.57 5.81 -3.37
C LEU A 198 -1.48 5.83 -4.46
N ALA A 199 -0.27 5.34 -4.17
CA ALA A 199 0.78 5.16 -5.17
C ALA A 199 0.38 4.15 -6.27
N TYR A 200 -0.35 3.09 -5.92
CA TYR A 200 -0.91 2.13 -6.88
C TYR A 200 -2.01 2.74 -7.77
N VAL A 201 -2.84 3.65 -7.24
CA VAL A 201 -3.78 4.44 -8.06
C VAL A 201 -3.01 5.33 -9.04
N ALA A 202 -1.97 6.03 -8.57
CA ALA A 202 -1.10 6.88 -9.40
C ALA A 202 -0.37 6.09 -10.51
N ALA A 203 -0.01 4.83 -10.24
CA ALA A 203 0.58 3.91 -11.21
C ALA A 203 -0.43 3.22 -12.15
N GLY A 204 -1.74 3.35 -11.86
CA GLY A 204 -2.81 2.68 -12.60
C GLY A 204 -2.90 1.17 -12.36
N PHE A 205 -2.30 0.67 -11.27
CA PHE A 205 -2.42 -0.74 -10.84
C PHE A 205 -3.81 -1.00 -10.25
N THR A 206 -4.32 -0.03 -9.47
CA THR A 206 -5.72 0.11 -9.10
C THR A 206 -6.33 1.31 -9.85
N ASP A 207 -7.64 1.29 -10.04
CA ASP A 207 -8.39 2.33 -10.76
C ASP A 207 -8.95 3.42 -9.82
N GLY A 208 -8.96 3.12 -8.52
CA GLY A 208 -9.30 4.03 -7.44
C GLY A 208 -9.06 3.42 -6.07
N PHE A 209 -9.15 4.26 -5.05
CA PHE A 209 -8.97 3.99 -3.63
C PHE A 209 -10.01 4.75 -2.83
N PHE A 210 -10.58 4.16 -1.77
CA PHE A 210 -11.39 4.89 -0.79
C PHE A 210 -11.17 4.40 0.65
N GLU A 211 -11.05 5.31 1.60
CA GLU A 211 -10.91 4.99 3.02
C GLU A 211 -11.35 6.14 3.94
N THR A 212 -11.68 5.79 5.20
CA THR A 212 -12.05 6.73 6.26
C THR A 212 -11.17 6.51 7.48
N GLY A 213 -10.82 7.57 8.21
CA GLY A 213 -10.02 7.48 9.44
C GLY A 213 -8.51 7.70 9.24
N LEU A 214 -8.08 8.00 8.01
CA LEU A 214 -6.69 8.31 7.68
C LEU A 214 -6.22 9.64 8.31
N ASN A 215 -4.93 9.70 8.63
CA ASN A 215 -4.22 10.89 9.08
C ASN A 215 -3.54 11.62 7.88
N PRO A 216 -3.01 12.84 8.08
CA PRO A 216 -2.33 13.57 7.01
C PRO A 216 -1.12 12.85 6.42
N TRP A 217 -0.37 12.07 7.21
CA TRP A 217 0.83 11.37 6.77
C TRP A 217 0.55 10.17 5.85
N ASP A 218 -0.53 9.43 6.12
CA ASP A 218 -1.05 8.35 5.27
C ASP A 218 -1.37 8.84 3.84
N VAL A 219 -1.78 10.11 3.68
CA VAL A 219 -2.38 10.63 2.44
C VAL A 219 -1.51 11.66 1.72
N ALA A 220 -0.70 12.46 2.42
CA ALA A 220 -0.04 13.63 1.84
C ALA A 220 0.82 13.30 0.60
N ALA A 221 1.69 12.30 0.68
CA ALA A 221 2.54 11.91 -0.44
C ALA A 221 1.72 11.29 -1.59
N GLY A 222 0.81 10.37 -1.25
CA GLY A 222 -0.11 9.74 -2.18
C GLY A 222 -0.98 10.74 -2.97
N SER A 223 -1.42 11.82 -2.32
CA SER A 223 -2.26 12.85 -2.96
C SER A 223 -1.56 13.57 -4.11
N LEU A 224 -0.27 13.91 -3.95
CA LEU A 224 0.52 14.54 -5.01
C LEU A 224 0.86 13.52 -6.11
N LEU A 225 1.14 12.26 -5.75
CA LEU A 225 1.36 11.20 -6.74
C LEU A 225 0.13 11.01 -7.65
N VAL A 226 -1.07 10.91 -7.06
CA VAL A 226 -2.33 10.74 -7.82
C VAL A 226 -2.60 11.93 -8.74
N THR A 227 -2.51 13.16 -8.22
CA THR A 227 -2.80 14.37 -9.00
C THR A 227 -1.79 14.59 -10.13
N GLU A 228 -0.49 14.41 -9.88
CA GLU A 228 0.56 14.52 -10.90
C GLU A 228 0.56 13.36 -11.93
N ALA A 229 -0.05 12.22 -11.57
CA ALA A 229 -0.37 11.13 -12.48
C ALA A 229 -1.64 11.39 -13.32
N GLY A 230 -2.37 12.49 -13.08
CA GLY A 230 -3.60 12.85 -13.79
C GLY A 230 -4.89 12.25 -13.22
N GLY A 231 -4.85 11.78 -11.97
CA GLY A 231 -6.01 11.38 -11.18
C GLY A 231 -6.68 12.56 -10.48
N LEU A 232 -7.79 12.26 -9.81
CA LEU A 232 -8.48 13.16 -8.88
C LEU A 232 -8.43 12.57 -7.48
N ILE A 233 -8.38 13.43 -6.47
CA ILE A 233 -8.45 13.09 -5.05
C ILE A 233 -9.32 14.12 -4.31
N GLY A 234 -10.11 13.65 -3.35
CA GLY A 234 -10.98 14.47 -2.50
C GLY A 234 -11.56 13.63 -1.36
N ASN A 235 -12.51 14.17 -0.61
CA ASN A 235 -13.28 13.41 0.38
C ASN A 235 -14.36 12.55 -0.31
N PHE A 236 -15.24 11.90 0.46
CA PHE A 236 -16.33 11.10 -0.12
C PHE A 236 -17.40 11.93 -0.87
N THR A 237 -17.56 13.22 -0.56
CA THR A 237 -18.45 14.14 -1.30
C THR A 237 -17.77 14.78 -2.53
N GLY A 238 -16.46 14.59 -2.72
CA GLY A 238 -15.66 15.16 -3.80
C GLY A 238 -14.94 16.47 -3.47
N GLU A 239 -15.00 16.94 -2.22
CA GLU A 239 -14.42 18.21 -1.75
C GLU A 239 -12.90 18.06 -1.44
N PRO A 240 -12.11 19.15 -1.51
CA PRO A 240 -10.65 19.08 -1.43
C PRO A 240 -10.07 18.99 -0.01
N GLU A 241 -10.84 19.15 1.06
CA GLU A 241 -10.36 19.13 2.46
C GLU A 241 -10.10 17.71 3.03
N PHE A 242 -9.78 16.73 2.17
CA PHE A 242 -9.64 15.31 2.53
C PHE A 242 -8.58 15.02 3.60
N LEU A 243 -7.49 15.81 3.63
CA LEU A 243 -6.40 15.67 4.62
C LEU A 243 -6.86 15.94 6.06
N GLU A 244 -7.78 16.89 6.25
CA GLU A 244 -8.28 17.29 7.57
C GLU A 244 -9.52 16.49 7.96
N GLN A 245 -10.37 16.15 6.98
CA GLN A 245 -11.66 15.50 7.18
C GLN A 245 -11.55 13.99 7.46
N ARG A 246 -10.38 13.38 7.25
CA ARG A 246 -10.13 11.93 7.44
C ARG A 246 -11.07 11.06 6.60
N GLU A 247 -11.35 11.50 5.38
CA GLU A 247 -12.07 10.75 4.35
C GLU A 247 -11.30 10.97 3.05
N CYS A 248 -10.85 9.88 2.42
CA CYS A 248 -10.06 9.94 1.19
C CYS A 248 -10.72 9.10 0.11
N LEU A 249 -10.94 9.71 -1.05
CA LEU A 249 -11.32 9.06 -2.30
C LEU A 249 -10.34 9.54 -3.36
N ALA A 250 -9.67 8.60 -4.05
CA ALA A 250 -8.75 8.87 -5.15
C ALA A 250 -9.07 7.97 -6.34
N ALA A 251 -9.06 8.46 -7.58
CA ALA A 251 -9.32 7.63 -8.76
C ALA A 251 -8.91 8.31 -10.09
N ALA A 252 -8.89 7.52 -11.16
CA ALA A 252 -8.88 8.07 -12.52
C ALA A 252 -10.15 8.93 -12.76
N PRO A 253 -10.09 10.07 -13.50
CA PRO A 253 -11.18 11.07 -13.49
C PRO A 253 -12.57 10.53 -13.86
N ARG A 254 -12.66 9.57 -14.80
CA ARG A 254 -13.93 8.95 -15.19
C ARG A 254 -14.50 8.01 -14.12
N ILE A 255 -13.64 7.38 -13.33
CA ILE A 255 -14.02 6.49 -12.24
C ILE A 255 -14.34 7.30 -10.98
N TYR A 256 -13.58 8.35 -10.70
CA TYR A 256 -13.83 9.31 -9.62
C TYR A 256 -15.28 9.85 -9.64
N GLY A 257 -15.73 10.35 -10.80
CA GLY A 257 -17.11 10.83 -10.98
C GLY A 257 -18.20 9.74 -10.88
N GLN A 258 -17.84 8.45 -10.93
CA GLN A 258 -18.76 7.33 -10.64
C GLN A 258 -18.72 6.93 -9.16
N LEU A 259 -17.58 7.09 -8.48
CA LEU A 259 -17.41 6.75 -7.06
C LEU A 259 -18.02 7.80 -6.12
N VAL A 260 -17.88 9.10 -6.42
CA VAL A 260 -18.44 10.17 -5.56
C VAL A 260 -19.94 9.97 -5.28
N PRO A 261 -20.85 9.76 -6.27
CA PRO A 261 -22.27 9.56 -5.98
C PRO A 261 -22.59 8.28 -5.18
N LEU A 262 -21.69 7.28 -5.20
CA LEU A 262 -21.85 6.03 -4.46
C LEU A 262 -21.37 6.16 -3.01
N LEU A 263 -20.31 6.94 -2.78
CA LEU A 263 -19.66 7.13 -1.48
C LEU A 263 -20.15 8.35 -0.70
N ALA A 264 -20.59 9.43 -1.37
CA ALA A 264 -20.98 10.70 -0.74
C ALA A 264 -22.01 10.53 0.38
N LYS A 265 -22.98 9.62 0.22
CA LYS A 265 -23.99 9.32 1.25
C LYS A 265 -23.45 8.70 2.53
N TYR A 266 -22.25 8.12 2.47
CA TYR A 266 -21.51 7.60 3.61
C TYR A 266 -20.50 8.60 4.18
N SER A 267 -20.43 9.83 3.67
CA SER A 267 -19.61 10.88 4.26
C SER A 267 -20.21 11.40 5.58
N LYS A 268 -19.36 11.72 6.54
CA LYS A 268 -19.71 12.52 7.72
C LYS A 268 -20.32 13.87 7.33
N PHE A 269 -19.92 14.41 6.18
CA PHE A 269 -20.33 15.71 5.63
C PHE A 269 -21.57 15.62 4.71
N ALA A 270 -22.14 14.43 4.53
CA ALA A 270 -23.35 14.24 3.73
C ALA A 270 -24.55 15.04 4.26
N ASN A 271 -25.45 15.43 3.34
CA ASN A 271 -26.72 16.05 3.67
C ASN A 271 -27.69 15.06 4.37
N VAL A 272 -28.84 15.55 4.83
CA VAL A 272 -29.83 14.76 5.59
C VAL A 272 -30.42 13.61 4.76
N ASP A 273 -30.82 13.87 3.51
CA ASP A 273 -31.45 12.88 2.63
C ASP A 273 -30.50 11.72 2.31
N ASP A 274 -29.23 12.03 2.06
CA ASP A 274 -28.19 11.04 1.80
C ASP A 274 -27.84 10.22 3.05
N LYS A 275 -27.82 10.84 4.24
CA LYS A 275 -27.69 10.12 5.52
C LYS A 275 -28.86 9.17 5.79
N LEU A 276 -30.09 9.54 5.41
CA LEU A 276 -31.25 8.63 5.47
C LEU A 276 -31.05 7.43 4.52
N ARG A 277 -30.65 7.66 3.26
CA ARG A 277 -30.35 6.59 2.29
C ARG A 277 -29.27 5.62 2.78
N ALA A 278 -28.21 6.13 3.42
CA ALA A 278 -27.16 5.31 4.01
C ALA A 278 -27.67 4.48 5.20
N SER A 279 -28.47 5.09 6.08
CA SER A 279 -29.10 4.43 7.24
C SER A 279 -30.02 3.26 6.82
N ASP A 280 -30.88 3.48 5.82
CA ASP A 280 -31.76 2.44 5.30
C ASP A 280 -30.98 1.30 4.62
N ARG A 281 -29.87 1.61 3.94
CA ARG A 281 -28.97 0.58 3.41
C ARG A 281 -28.27 -0.22 4.50
N MET A 282 -27.80 0.43 5.58
CA MET A 282 -27.23 -0.26 6.75
C MET A 282 -28.25 -1.18 7.44
N ARG A 283 -29.52 -0.76 7.51
CA ARG A 283 -30.63 -1.58 8.02
C ARG A 283 -30.87 -2.80 7.12
N ALA A 284 -30.94 -2.61 5.80
CA ALA A 284 -31.14 -3.69 4.84
C ALA A 284 -30.04 -4.76 4.92
N VAL A 285 -28.76 -4.35 4.93
CA VAL A 285 -27.62 -5.27 5.08
C VAL A 285 -27.69 -6.00 6.42
N SER A 286 -28.01 -5.30 7.52
CA SER A 286 -28.18 -5.92 8.85
C SER A 286 -29.36 -6.89 8.93
N ALA A 287 -30.39 -6.73 8.08
CA ALA A 287 -31.54 -7.62 8.02
C ALA A 287 -31.23 -8.91 7.26
N SER A 288 -30.49 -8.83 6.13
CA SER A 288 -30.02 -10.02 5.40
C SER A 288 -29.06 -10.91 6.20
N THR A 289 -28.38 -10.37 7.23
CA THR A 289 -27.57 -11.18 8.16
C THR A 289 -28.39 -11.86 9.26
N LYS A 290 -29.69 -11.53 9.39
CA LYS A 290 -30.59 -12.07 10.43
C LYS A 290 -31.61 -13.07 9.88
N SER A 291 -31.69 -13.25 8.57
CA SER A 291 -32.58 -14.25 7.96
C SER A 291 -32.00 -15.66 8.07
N ASN A 292 -32.54 -16.40 9.03
CA ASN A 292 -32.71 -17.85 9.07
C ASN A 292 -31.48 -18.74 9.45
N PRO A 293 -31.45 -19.32 10.67
CA PRO A 293 -30.51 -20.37 11.06
C PRO A 293 -30.71 -21.71 10.31
N ASP A 294 -31.89 -21.95 9.75
CA ASP A 294 -32.26 -23.20 9.07
C ASP A 294 -32.11 -23.12 7.53
N ASP A 295 -31.42 -22.10 7.00
CA ASP A 295 -31.20 -21.96 5.56
C ASP A 295 -30.03 -22.84 5.07
N ALA A 296 -30.36 -24.07 4.69
CA ALA A 296 -29.42 -25.07 4.15
C ALA A 296 -28.83 -24.71 2.76
N SER A 297 -28.76 -23.43 2.41
CA SER A 297 -28.18 -22.89 1.18
C SER A 297 -26.78 -22.26 1.36
N ALA A 298 -26.27 -22.21 2.60
CA ALA A 298 -24.94 -21.67 2.92
C ALA A 298 -23.76 -22.41 2.23
N ASP A 299 -23.97 -23.63 1.76
CA ASP A 299 -22.95 -24.48 1.11
C ASP A 299 -22.67 -24.16 -0.37
N LEU A 300 -23.32 -23.14 -0.97
CA LEU A 300 -23.17 -22.85 -2.41
C LEU A 300 -21.73 -22.48 -2.87
N TYR A 301 -20.83 -22.13 -1.94
CA TYR A 301 -19.43 -21.81 -2.25
C TYR A 301 -18.43 -22.96 -1.98
N ALA A 302 -18.88 -24.12 -1.49
CA ALA A 302 -18.00 -25.27 -1.25
C ALA A 302 -17.61 -26.07 -2.52
N ARG A 303 -18.16 -25.71 -3.70
CA ARG A 303 -17.90 -26.40 -4.98
C ARG A 303 -17.09 -25.56 -5.96
N SER A 304 -15.79 -25.47 -5.69
CA SER A 304 -14.79 -25.19 -6.73
C SER A 304 -13.54 -26.04 -6.52
N THR A 305 -13.12 -26.72 -7.58
CA THR A 305 -11.82 -27.42 -7.72
C THR A 305 -11.49 -28.52 -6.69
N VAL A 306 -12.24 -29.62 -6.74
CA VAL A 306 -11.61 -30.96 -6.81
C VAL A 306 -12.25 -31.69 -8.00
N VAL A 307 -11.41 -32.22 -8.90
CA VAL A 307 -11.85 -33.17 -9.93
C VAL A 307 -11.57 -34.55 -9.36
N ASP A 308 -12.59 -35.26 -8.91
CA ASP A 308 -12.42 -36.59 -8.34
C ASP A 308 -11.89 -37.56 -9.41
N PHE A 309 -10.77 -38.20 -9.07
CA PHE A 309 -10.23 -39.36 -9.76
C PHE A 309 -9.99 -40.47 -8.73
N ALA A 310 -10.46 -41.69 -9.04
CA ALA A 310 -10.41 -42.95 -8.28
C ALA A 310 -11.29 -43.04 -7.01
N ASP A 311 -11.76 -44.20 -6.50
CA ASP A 311 -12.12 -45.55 -7.01
C ASP A 311 -12.84 -46.28 -5.81
N GLU A 312 -13.51 -47.44 -5.84
CA GLU A 312 -13.79 -48.55 -6.80
C GLU A 312 -15.21 -49.11 -6.45
N THR A 313 -15.92 -49.97 -7.22
CA THR A 313 -15.81 -51.46 -7.15
C THR A 313 -16.88 -52.14 -8.03
N ALA A 314 -16.49 -53.17 -8.81
CA ALA A 314 -17.20 -54.48 -8.98
C ALA A 314 -16.74 -55.31 -10.21
N GLU A 315 -16.03 -56.41 -9.93
CA GLU A 315 -15.92 -57.70 -10.67
C GLU A 315 -15.41 -57.77 -12.15
N GLY A 316 -14.34 -58.55 -12.42
CA GLY A 316 -13.91 -58.86 -13.80
C GLY A 316 -12.56 -59.57 -14.09
N ASP A 317 -12.14 -60.61 -13.34
CA ASP A 317 -11.19 -61.72 -13.68
C ASP A 317 -10.00 -61.55 -14.70
N LYS A 318 -8.74 -61.78 -14.21
CA LYS A 318 -7.46 -62.20 -14.90
C LYS A 318 -6.66 -61.22 -15.82
N PRO A 319 -5.33 -61.45 -16.02
CA PRO A 319 -4.26 -61.74 -15.02
C PRO A 319 -2.99 -60.86 -15.24
N ALA A 320 -1.98 -61.01 -14.37
CA ALA A 320 -0.86 -60.06 -14.17
C ALA A 320 0.25 -60.01 -15.24
N VAL A 321 0.89 -58.82 -15.37
CA VAL A 321 2.25 -58.62 -15.93
C VAL A 321 3.03 -57.60 -15.05
N ALA A 322 4.36 -57.73 -15.01
CA ALA A 322 5.25 -57.20 -13.96
C ALA A 322 5.44 -55.66 -13.90
N ALA A 323 5.78 -55.18 -12.69
CA ALA A 323 6.20 -53.81 -12.40
C ALA A 323 7.74 -53.61 -12.43
N PRO A 324 8.21 -52.36 -12.61
CA PRO A 324 9.47 -51.94 -12.00
C PRO A 324 9.41 -50.60 -11.24
N ALA A 325 10.08 -50.60 -10.09
CA ALA A 325 10.56 -49.53 -9.21
C ALA A 325 10.41 -48.03 -9.60
N ALA A 326 9.97 -47.23 -8.61
CA ALA A 326 10.27 -45.79 -8.50
C ALA A 326 11.78 -45.56 -8.27
N PRO A 327 12.37 -44.34 -8.47
CA PRO A 327 12.30 -43.33 -7.39
C PRO A 327 12.59 -41.83 -7.75
N ARG A 328 12.64 -41.01 -6.68
CA ARG A 328 13.49 -39.82 -6.40
C ARG A 328 12.92 -38.39 -6.53
N LYS A 329 13.02 -37.68 -5.40
CA LYS A 329 12.89 -36.22 -5.23
C LYS A 329 14.06 -35.49 -5.89
N LEU A 330 13.81 -34.30 -6.44
CA LEU A 330 14.82 -33.38 -6.98
C LEU A 330 15.23 -32.34 -5.93
N THR A 331 16.45 -32.47 -5.40
CA THR A 331 17.11 -31.45 -4.57
C THR A 331 17.84 -30.44 -5.47
N ARG A 332 17.66 -29.14 -5.23
CA ARG A 332 18.24 -28.07 -6.06
C ARG A 332 19.68 -27.74 -5.58
N VAL A 333 20.67 -28.02 -6.43
CA VAL A 333 22.10 -27.82 -6.15
C VAL A 333 22.52 -26.37 -6.38
N ARG A 334 23.28 -25.77 -5.42
CA ARG A 334 23.97 -24.48 -5.60
C ARG A 334 25.19 -24.65 -6.51
N ARG A 335 25.52 -23.65 -7.33
CA ARG A 335 26.80 -23.59 -8.07
C ARG A 335 27.80 -22.78 -7.26
N ASP A 336 28.91 -23.40 -6.89
CA ASP A 336 30.10 -22.71 -6.39
C ASP A 336 31.04 -22.32 -7.54
N ALA A 337 31.93 -21.37 -7.27
CA ALA A 337 32.86 -20.80 -8.26
C ALA A 337 34.09 -21.71 -8.49
N ALA A 338 34.65 -21.66 -9.71
CA ALA A 338 35.84 -22.42 -10.10
C ALA A 338 37.15 -21.58 -9.97
N PRO A 339 38.29 -22.18 -9.57
CA PRO A 339 39.55 -21.45 -9.37
C PRO A 339 40.53 -21.47 -10.55
N ALA A 340 41.51 -20.57 -10.43
CA ALA A 340 42.54 -20.10 -11.37
C ALA A 340 43.51 -21.09 -12.06
N ALA A 341 44.11 -20.57 -13.15
CA ALA A 341 45.48 -20.77 -13.61
C ALA A 341 45.91 -19.52 -14.40
N GLY A 342 47.16 -19.04 -14.45
CA GLY A 342 48.42 -19.39 -13.77
C GLY A 342 49.52 -18.46 -14.32
N ALA A 343 50.45 -17.97 -13.50
CA ALA A 343 51.46 -16.97 -13.90
C ALA A 343 52.79 -17.62 -14.37
N PRO A 344 53.56 -16.98 -15.27
CA PRO A 344 54.97 -17.26 -15.48
C PRO A 344 55.88 -16.33 -14.64
N SER A 345 57.09 -16.80 -14.34
CA SER A 345 58.04 -16.21 -13.39
C SER A 345 59.00 -15.17 -13.98
N GLU A 346 59.65 -14.43 -13.08
CA GLU A 346 60.68 -13.40 -13.36
C GLU A 346 61.96 -13.95 -14.02
N GLY A 347 62.69 -13.04 -14.67
CA GLY A 347 64.06 -13.23 -15.16
C GLY A 347 64.79 -11.89 -15.25
N ASP A 348 65.89 -11.75 -14.50
CA ASP A 348 66.70 -10.54 -14.30
C ASP A 348 67.58 -10.18 -15.53
N THR A 349 67.83 -8.88 -15.78
CA THR A 349 69.18 -8.30 -16.05
C THR A 349 69.17 -6.79 -16.40
N SER A 350 69.68 -6.00 -15.45
CA SER A 350 70.71 -4.93 -15.61
C SER A 350 70.89 -4.08 -16.89
N VAL A 351 70.95 -2.75 -16.65
CA VAL A 351 71.90 -1.75 -17.24
C VAL A 351 71.79 -1.41 -18.74
N LYS A 352 71.27 -0.20 -19.05
CA LYS A 352 72.12 0.99 -19.35
C LYS A 352 71.36 2.31 -19.34
#